data_AF-K7WR88-F1
#
_entry.id   AF-K7WR88-F1
#
_cell.length_a   1.000
_cell.length_b   1.000
_cell.length_c   1.000
_cell.angle_alpha   90.00
_cell.angle_beta   90.00
_cell.angle_gamma   90.00
#
_symmetry.space_group_name_H-M   'P 1'
#
loop_
_entity.id
_entity.type
_entity.pdbx_description
1 polymer ?
#
loop_
_entity_poly.entity_id
_entity_poly.type
_entity_poly.pdbx_seq_one_letter_code
_entity_poly.pdbx_strand_id
1 'polypeptide(L)'
;FAENFDLGAEKRKKELLEIADICWRVPAEPAKGFRDAMQSKWFMFEICHSIERYASGYSHLEDRLVWPYYKASVIDKTFQPMTREEAVELVECERLKVSERGIAKGRVYREGQSGANDLHIITLGGFDENGNDATNDLTNVILEASLNIRTPEPSLAFRYSPKINEKTRRLVFENIAQGFGFPAIKHEEKNIKHMIEYFKIPPEEAAHWALVLCMAPGVSKRRGTQKTRTEGGGALDTAKCMELALSGGFDYSLTNMQMGPKTGDPTQFKTFEELWDAYEKQVENAVALHFRNRDVTRRAEIRYCESPFLAFMDDICVEEGLGAFENKKYPNTWSDPLGLVDSTDSLAAIKKLVFDDKKYTMEQVVKALRANWEGYEDMRRDAIAAPKWGND
;
A
#
# COMPACT_ATOMS: atom_id res chain seq x y z
N PHE A 1 30.12 -7.81 -34.33
CA PHE A 1 29.72 -6.61 -33.53
C PHE A 1 29.82 -6.82 -32.01
N ALA A 2 30.45 -7.89 -31.50
CA ALA A 2 30.59 -8.16 -30.06
C ALA A 2 32.05 -8.35 -29.60
N GLU A 3 33.04 -7.88 -30.39
CA GLU A 3 34.47 -8.09 -30.10
C GLU A 3 35.18 -6.82 -29.56
N ASN A 4 34.48 -5.70 -29.41
CA ASN A 4 35.03 -4.43 -28.92
C ASN A 4 34.39 -3.95 -27.60
N PHE A 5 34.16 -4.85 -26.64
CA PHE A 5 33.73 -4.51 -25.28
C PHE A 5 34.88 -4.16 -24.33
N ASP A 6 36.01 -3.67 -24.85
CA ASP A 6 37.13 -3.17 -24.04
C ASP A 6 37.03 -1.66 -23.78
N LEU A 7 35.83 -1.17 -23.50
CA LEU A 7 35.60 0.20 -23.04
C LEU A 7 35.43 0.18 -21.52
N GLY A 8 36.54 -0.02 -20.80
CA GLY A 8 36.59 0.14 -19.34
C GLY A 8 36.57 -1.14 -18.52
N ALA A 9 37.10 -2.26 -19.04
CA ALA A 9 37.26 -3.51 -18.29
C ALA A 9 37.94 -3.28 -16.92
N GLU A 10 38.97 -2.42 -16.86
CA GLU A 10 39.67 -2.14 -15.60
C GLU A 10 38.87 -1.24 -14.65
N LYS A 11 38.12 -0.25 -15.16
CA LYS A 11 37.18 0.56 -14.37
C LYS A 11 36.08 -0.34 -13.78
N ARG A 12 35.46 -1.17 -14.63
CA ARG A 12 34.42 -2.10 -14.24
C ARG A 12 34.92 -3.16 -13.26
N LYS A 13 36.13 -3.67 -13.47
CA LYS A 13 36.78 -4.59 -12.52
C LYS A 13 36.98 -3.93 -11.16
N LYS A 14 37.40 -2.66 -11.10
CA LYS A 14 37.51 -1.93 -9.83
C LYS A 14 36.14 -1.79 -9.14
N GLU A 15 35.10 -1.42 -9.88
CA GLU A 15 33.72 -1.38 -9.35
C GLU A 15 33.26 -2.75 -8.83
N LEU A 16 33.52 -3.84 -9.56
CA LEU A 16 33.15 -5.19 -9.16
C LEU A 16 33.90 -5.65 -7.89
N LEU A 17 35.17 -5.28 -7.75
CA LEU A 17 35.95 -5.56 -6.53
C LEU A 17 35.43 -4.75 -5.34
N GLU A 18 34.99 -3.50 -5.57
CA GLU A 18 34.32 -2.71 -4.53
C GLU A 18 32.98 -3.34 -4.12
N ILE A 19 32.16 -3.77 -5.07
CA ILE A 19 30.89 -4.48 -4.78
C ILE A 19 31.19 -5.78 -4.00
N ALA A 20 32.23 -6.52 -4.38
CA ALA A 20 32.62 -7.74 -3.69
C ALA A 20 33.02 -7.48 -2.22
N ASP A 21 33.79 -6.41 -1.96
CA ASP A 21 34.13 -5.99 -0.60
C ASP A 21 32.90 -5.58 0.21
N ILE A 22 31.97 -4.82 -0.39
CA ILE A 22 30.71 -4.47 0.25
C ILE A 22 29.93 -5.72 0.63
N CYS A 23 29.68 -6.63 -0.31
CA CYS A 23 28.94 -7.87 -0.08
C CYS A 23 29.64 -8.81 0.91
N TRP A 24 30.97 -8.72 1.05
CA TRP A 24 31.71 -9.49 2.05
C TRP A 24 31.45 -8.96 3.47
N ARG A 25 31.35 -7.63 3.64
CA ARG A 25 31.14 -6.99 4.94
C ARG A 25 29.68 -6.94 5.35
N VAL A 26 28.78 -6.54 4.45
CA VAL A 26 27.37 -6.30 4.80
C VAL A 26 26.44 -7.35 4.19
N PRO A 27 25.43 -7.84 4.92
CA PRO A 27 24.89 -7.29 6.18
C PRO A 27 25.48 -7.93 7.46
N ALA A 28 26.62 -8.62 7.39
CA ALA A 28 27.24 -9.25 8.56
C ALA A 28 27.77 -8.22 9.58
N GLU A 29 28.36 -7.13 9.09
CA GLU A 29 28.76 -5.95 9.85
C GLU A 29 27.75 -4.80 9.71
N PRO A 30 27.70 -3.85 10.65
CA PRO A 30 26.97 -2.61 10.46
C PRO A 30 27.49 -1.83 9.24
N ALA A 31 26.56 -1.34 8.41
CA ALA A 31 26.88 -0.44 7.30
C ALA A 31 27.62 0.81 7.79
N LYS A 32 28.63 1.28 7.04
CA LYS A 32 29.45 2.45 7.42
C LYS A 32 29.27 3.64 6.46
N GLY A 33 28.80 3.39 5.24
CA GLY A 33 28.54 4.42 4.23
C GLY A 33 27.33 4.09 3.36
N PHE A 34 27.04 4.96 2.41
CA PHE A 34 25.79 4.92 1.64
C PHE A 34 25.71 3.67 0.76
N ARG A 35 26.81 3.26 0.08
CA ARG A 35 26.83 2.03 -0.72
C ARG A 35 26.60 0.78 0.14
N ASP A 36 27.19 0.73 1.33
CA ASP A 36 26.94 -0.36 2.30
C ASP A 36 25.45 -0.44 2.67
N ALA A 37 24.84 0.71 2.98
CA ALA A 37 23.46 0.76 3.43
C ALA A 37 22.48 0.35 2.35
N MET A 38 22.68 0.82 1.11
CA MET A 38 21.84 0.45 -0.04
C MET A 38 21.93 -1.04 -0.36
N GLN A 39 23.14 -1.61 -0.35
CA GLN A 39 23.32 -3.06 -0.58
C GLN A 39 22.73 -3.91 0.55
N SER A 40 22.92 -3.50 1.82
CA SER A 40 22.30 -4.16 2.98
C SER A 40 20.79 -4.15 2.87
N LYS A 41 20.21 -2.97 2.60
CA LYS A 41 18.76 -2.78 2.42
C LYS A 41 18.21 -3.67 1.31
N TRP A 42 18.92 -3.76 0.18
CA TRP A 42 18.54 -4.65 -0.92
C TRP A 42 18.55 -6.12 -0.52
N PHE A 43 19.58 -6.60 0.21
CA PHE A 43 19.60 -7.97 0.72
C PHE A 43 18.47 -8.25 1.71
N MET A 44 18.21 -7.33 2.66
CA MET A 44 17.11 -7.48 3.61
C MET A 44 15.75 -7.54 2.91
N PHE A 45 15.58 -6.70 1.89
CA PHE A 45 14.37 -6.70 1.07
C PHE A 45 14.17 -8.04 0.36
N GLU A 46 15.18 -8.57 -0.33
CA GLU A 46 15.05 -9.86 -1.02
C GLU A 46 14.77 -11.02 -0.05
N ILE A 47 15.39 -11.04 1.14
CA ILE A 47 15.10 -12.07 2.13
C ILE A 47 13.65 -11.96 2.63
N CYS A 48 13.25 -10.78 3.09
CA CYS A 48 11.95 -10.59 3.74
C CYS A 48 10.75 -10.61 2.77
N HIS A 49 10.95 -10.27 1.49
CA HIS A 49 9.86 -10.14 0.51
C HIS A 49 9.86 -11.22 -0.58
N SER A 50 10.96 -11.94 -0.79
CA SER A 50 11.07 -12.94 -1.87
C SER A 50 11.46 -14.33 -1.36
N ILE A 51 12.49 -14.43 -0.50
CA ILE A 51 13.17 -15.71 -0.21
C ILE A 51 12.57 -16.43 1.00
N GLU A 52 12.49 -15.79 2.16
CA GLU A 52 11.94 -16.42 3.37
C GLU A 52 10.44 -16.64 3.20
N ARG A 53 9.76 -15.59 2.71
CA ARG A 53 8.35 -15.62 2.38
C ARG A 53 8.04 -14.57 1.33
N TYR A 54 7.14 -14.89 0.41
CA TYR A 54 6.60 -13.87 -0.49
C TYR A 54 5.84 -12.81 0.32
N ALA A 55 6.24 -11.55 0.14
CA ALA A 55 5.48 -10.38 0.56
C ALA A 55 5.54 -9.29 -0.53
N SER A 56 4.37 -8.76 -0.89
CA SER A 56 4.25 -7.53 -1.67
C SER A 56 4.69 -6.33 -0.83
N GLY A 57 4.98 -5.19 -1.46
CA GLY A 57 5.38 -3.96 -0.79
C GLY A 57 6.87 -3.65 -0.89
N TYR A 58 7.20 -2.40 -0.55
CA TYR A 58 8.56 -1.94 -0.30
C TYR A 58 8.61 -0.95 0.88
N SER A 59 7.81 -1.22 1.91
CA SER A 59 7.51 -0.29 3.00
C SER A 59 8.73 0.04 3.86
N HIS A 60 9.14 1.31 3.85
CA HIS A 60 10.03 1.92 4.82
C HIS A 60 10.06 3.45 4.65
N LEU A 61 10.59 4.14 5.65
CA LEU A 61 10.97 5.55 5.57
C LEU A 61 12.37 5.69 4.99
N GLU A 62 12.49 5.70 3.67
CA GLU A 62 13.79 5.61 2.99
C GLU A 62 14.72 6.77 3.34
N ASP A 63 14.22 8.00 3.22
CA ASP A 63 14.98 9.21 3.50
C ASP A 63 15.39 9.38 4.96
N ARG A 64 14.85 8.58 5.89
CA ARG A 64 15.30 8.52 7.29
C ARG A 64 16.18 7.32 7.56
N LEU A 65 15.81 6.15 7.02
CA LEU A 65 16.50 4.89 7.23
C LEU A 65 17.96 4.99 6.78
N VAL A 66 18.19 5.59 5.61
CA VAL A 66 19.52 5.66 5.02
C VAL A 66 20.22 7.02 5.11
N TRP A 67 19.59 8.01 5.75
CA TRP A 67 20.16 9.34 5.97
C TRP A 67 21.53 9.35 6.68
N PRO A 68 21.74 8.61 7.79
CA PRO A 68 23.04 8.61 8.47
C PRO A 68 24.19 8.20 7.56
N TYR A 69 23.94 7.28 6.64
CA TYR A 69 24.93 6.75 5.71
C TYR A 69 25.15 7.67 4.51
N TYR A 70 24.08 8.30 4.00
CA TYR A 70 24.20 9.39 3.04
C TYR A 70 25.04 10.54 3.59
N LYS A 71 24.78 10.96 4.83
CA LYS A 71 25.56 12.02 5.49
C LYS A 71 27.04 11.63 5.59
N ALA A 72 27.35 10.40 6.03
CA ALA A 72 28.73 9.92 6.14
C ALA A 72 29.46 9.93 4.78
N SER A 73 28.80 9.49 3.71
CA SER A 73 29.42 9.34 2.39
C SER A 73 29.43 10.63 1.56
N VAL A 74 28.38 11.45 1.64
CA VAL A 74 28.20 12.61 0.75
C VAL A 74 28.56 13.93 1.41
N ILE A 75 28.21 14.11 2.68
CA ILE A 75 28.42 15.36 3.41
C ILE A 75 29.77 15.34 4.14
N ASP A 76 29.96 14.36 5.02
CA ASP A 76 31.12 14.31 5.91
C ASP A 76 32.34 13.65 5.24
N LYS A 77 32.12 12.85 4.20
CA LYS A 77 33.14 12.10 3.44
C LYS A 77 33.99 11.18 4.32
N THR A 78 33.43 10.62 5.40
CA THR A 78 34.17 9.82 6.38
C THR A 78 34.36 8.36 5.95
N PHE A 79 33.44 7.80 5.16
CA PHE A 79 33.52 6.45 4.61
C PHE A 79 32.75 6.37 3.28
N GLN A 80 33.25 5.62 2.30
CA GLN A 80 32.70 5.57 0.92
C GLN A 80 32.41 6.99 0.39
N PRO A 81 33.41 7.87 0.25
CA PRO A 81 33.16 9.24 -0.19
C PRO A 81 32.49 9.24 -1.57
N MET A 82 31.35 9.92 -1.67
CA MET A 82 30.50 10.00 -2.86
C MET A 82 30.08 11.43 -3.12
N THR A 83 30.14 11.90 -4.35
CA THR A 83 29.43 13.11 -4.78
C THR A 83 27.92 12.95 -4.64
N ARG A 84 27.18 14.07 -4.67
CA ARG A 84 25.72 14.03 -4.61
C ARG A 84 25.15 13.38 -5.87
N GLU A 85 25.80 13.60 -7.01
CA GLU A 85 25.49 13.01 -8.30
C GLU A 85 25.64 11.49 -8.28
N GLU A 86 26.73 10.96 -7.69
CA GLU A 86 26.89 9.50 -7.48
C GLU A 86 25.83 8.93 -6.54
N ALA A 87 25.31 9.71 -5.59
CA ALA A 87 24.22 9.26 -4.72
C ALA A 87 22.88 9.23 -5.46
N VAL A 88 22.62 10.19 -6.36
CA VAL A 88 21.47 10.16 -7.27
C VAL A 88 21.54 8.92 -8.17
N GLU A 89 22.68 8.67 -8.81
CA GLU A 89 22.89 7.48 -9.66
C GLU A 89 22.66 6.18 -8.89
N LEU A 90 23.10 6.09 -7.63
CA LEU A 90 22.87 4.90 -6.81
C LEU A 90 21.38 4.67 -6.51
N VAL A 91 20.60 5.73 -6.27
CA VAL A 91 19.14 5.62 -6.10
C VAL A 91 18.47 5.27 -7.43
N GLU A 92 18.93 5.80 -8.56
CA GLU A 92 18.45 5.40 -9.89
C GLU A 92 18.68 3.90 -10.15
N CYS A 93 19.86 3.38 -9.77
CA CYS A 93 20.17 1.96 -9.85
C CYS A 93 19.21 1.12 -9.00
N GLU A 94 18.91 1.56 -7.79
CA GLU A 94 17.93 0.89 -6.94
C GLU A 94 16.54 0.85 -7.60
N ARG A 95 16.06 1.96 -8.16
CA ARG A 95 14.78 2.01 -8.87
C ARG A 95 14.75 1.01 -10.04
N LEU A 96 15.85 0.90 -10.77
CA LEU A 96 16.01 -0.11 -11.82
C LEU A 96 15.98 -1.53 -11.25
N LYS A 97 16.68 -1.81 -10.13
CA LYS A 97 16.65 -3.12 -9.48
C LYS A 97 15.25 -3.52 -9.02
N VAL A 98 14.48 -2.59 -8.46
CA VAL A 98 13.07 -2.80 -8.11
C VAL A 98 12.23 -3.08 -9.37
N SER A 99 12.47 -2.32 -10.45
CA SER A 99 11.80 -2.51 -11.74
C SER A 99 12.16 -3.82 -12.45
N GLU A 100 13.29 -4.44 -12.10
CA GLU A 100 13.70 -5.77 -12.59
C GLU A 100 13.15 -6.92 -11.72
N ARG A 101 12.56 -6.61 -10.56
CA ARG A 101 12.09 -7.63 -9.61
C ARG A 101 10.84 -8.34 -10.13
N GLY A 102 11.05 -9.51 -10.75
CA GLY A 102 9.97 -10.42 -11.14
C GLY A 102 9.46 -11.27 -9.99
N ILE A 103 8.15 -11.33 -9.79
CA ILE A 103 7.53 -12.09 -8.69
C ILE A 103 6.42 -13.00 -9.22
N ALA A 104 6.46 -14.26 -8.80
CA ALA A 104 5.42 -15.24 -9.09
C ALA A 104 4.23 -15.15 -8.12
N LYS A 105 3.58 -13.98 -8.03
CA LYS A 105 2.36 -13.81 -7.23
C LYS A 105 1.16 -14.49 -7.90
N GLY A 106 0.15 -14.88 -7.12
CA GLY A 106 -1.04 -15.60 -7.63
C GLY A 106 -1.78 -14.85 -8.75
N ARG A 107 -2.50 -15.57 -9.62
CA ARG A 107 -3.17 -15.01 -10.82
C ARG A 107 -4.02 -13.78 -10.51
N VAL A 108 -4.85 -13.85 -9.48
CA VAL A 108 -5.74 -12.75 -9.04
C VAL A 108 -4.95 -11.46 -8.80
N TYR A 109 -3.78 -11.56 -8.17
CA TYR A 109 -2.95 -10.38 -7.90
C TYR A 109 -2.24 -9.84 -9.15
N ARG A 110 -1.91 -10.70 -10.12
CA ARG A 110 -1.35 -10.23 -11.40
C ARG A 110 -2.39 -9.51 -12.25
N GLU A 111 -3.62 -9.99 -12.27
CA GLU A 111 -4.73 -9.36 -13.00
C GLU A 111 -5.13 -8.03 -12.36
N GLY A 112 -5.25 -8.02 -11.02
CA GLY A 112 -5.61 -6.81 -10.27
C GLY A 112 -4.53 -5.72 -10.25
N GLN A 113 -3.30 -6.00 -10.70
CA GLN A 113 -2.16 -5.07 -10.73
C GLN A 113 -1.54 -5.03 -12.13
N SER A 114 -2.40 -4.87 -13.13
CA SER A 114 -2.01 -4.86 -14.53
C SER A 114 -0.99 -3.75 -14.83
N GLY A 115 0.10 -4.10 -15.51
CA GLY A 115 1.18 -3.17 -15.88
C GLY A 115 2.25 -2.95 -14.81
N ALA A 116 2.13 -3.55 -13.63
CA ALA A 116 3.13 -3.49 -12.57
C ALA A 116 3.68 -4.88 -12.22
N ASN A 117 4.97 -4.95 -11.87
CA ASN A 117 5.59 -6.19 -11.40
C ASN A 117 4.98 -6.64 -10.06
N ASP A 118 4.93 -5.71 -9.11
CA ASP A 118 4.26 -5.80 -7.82
C ASP A 118 4.04 -4.37 -7.28
N LEU A 119 3.50 -4.25 -6.08
CA LEU A 119 3.39 -2.96 -5.40
C LEU A 119 4.70 -2.70 -4.65
N HIS A 120 5.44 -1.66 -5.02
CA HIS A 120 6.63 -1.22 -4.29
C HIS A 120 6.45 0.24 -3.88
N ILE A 121 6.15 0.49 -2.60
CA ILE A 121 5.90 1.84 -2.10
C ILE A 121 6.91 2.17 -1.03
N ILE A 122 7.71 3.20 -1.27
CA ILE A 122 8.57 3.84 -0.27
C ILE A 122 7.92 5.12 0.23
N THR A 123 8.14 5.45 1.50
CA THR A 123 7.58 6.66 2.12
C THR A 123 8.68 7.67 2.44
N LEU A 124 8.41 8.94 2.18
CA LEU A 124 9.34 10.05 2.34
C LEU A 124 8.73 11.19 3.16
N GLY A 125 9.60 11.98 3.79
CA GLY A 125 9.27 13.25 4.43
C GLY A 125 8.53 13.14 5.77
N GLY A 126 7.61 14.08 6.00
CA GLY A 126 6.84 14.19 7.24
C GLY A 126 7.63 14.81 8.38
N PHE A 127 7.26 14.46 9.62
CA PHE A 127 7.83 15.06 10.83
C PHE A 127 8.66 14.12 11.69
N ASP A 128 9.63 14.70 12.40
CA ASP A 128 10.31 14.03 13.50
C ASP A 128 9.38 13.87 14.72
N GLU A 129 9.86 13.23 15.77
CA GLU A 129 9.14 13.03 17.03
C GLU A 129 8.73 14.34 17.75
N ASN A 130 9.37 15.46 17.40
CA ASN A 130 9.10 16.78 17.96
C ASN A 130 8.15 17.61 17.07
N GLY A 131 7.69 17.06 15.94
CA GLY A 131 6.82 17.74 14.99
C GLY A 131 7.53 18.72 14.06
N ASN A 132 8.86 18.64 13.95
CA ASN A 132 9.65 19.43 13.00
C ASN A 132 9.72 18.74 11.64
N ASP A 133 9.92 19.52 10.58
CA ASP A 133 10.18 19.00 9.23
C ASP A 133 11.38 18.03 9.24
N ALA A 134 11.14 16.76 8.90
CA ALA A 134 12.15 15.71 8.85
C ALA A 134 12.71 15.49 7.44
N THR A 135 12.26 16.27 6.45
CA THR A 135 12.87 16.20 5.11
C THR A 135 14.32 16.68 5.16
N ASN A 136 15.14 16.07 4.29
CA ASN A 136 16.57 16.32 4.25
C ASN A 136 17.08 16.27 2.80
N ASP A 137 18.39 16.41 2.59
CA ASP A 137 18.94 16.41 1.22
C ASP A 137 18.74 15.07 0.52
N LEU A 138 18.72 13.95 1.26
CA LEU A 138 18.44 12.63 0.69
C LEU A 138 16.98 12.52 0.22
N THR A 139 16.02 13.15 0.91
CA THR A 139 14.65 13.27 0.40
C THR A 139 14.64 13.88 -1.01
N ASN A 140 15.42 14.94 -1.24
CA ASN A 140 15.52 15.60 -2.55
C ASN A 140 16.25 14.72 -3.58
N VAL A 141 17.33 14.04 -3.18
CA VAL A 141 18.06 13.09 -4.05
C VAL A 141 17.15 11.98 -4.56
N ILE A 142 16.29 11.42 -3.71
CA ILE A 142 15.33 10.37 -4.11
C ILE A 142 14.30 10.92 -5.10
N LEU A 143 13.77 12.12 -4.86
CA LEU A 143 12.84 12.79 -5.77
C LEU A 143 13.48 13.13 -7.12
N GLU A 144 14.75 13.55 -7.13
CA GLU A 144 15.52 13.84 -8.35
C GLU A 144 15.82 12.57 -9.16
N ALA A 145 16.27 11.50 -8.49
CA ALA A 145 16.47 10.19 -9.13
C ALA A 145 15.19 9.70 -9.82
N SER A 146 14.04 9.88 -9.18
CA SER A 146 12.72 9.58 -9.76
C SER A 146 12.43 10.40 -11.02
N LEU A 147 12.68 11.71 -11.00
CA LEU A 147 12.51 12.60 -12.16
C LEU A 147 13.41 12.21 -13.34
N ASN A 148 14.62 11.72 -13.06
CA ASN A 148 15.61 11.37 -14.05
C ASN A 148 15.31 10.03 -14.74
N ILE A 149 15.13 8.96 -13.96
CA ILE A 149 15.08 7.59 -14.50
C ILE A 149 13.69 7.16 -14.95
N ARG A 150 12.63 7.81 -14.43
CA ARG A 150 11.25 7.69 -14.94
C ARG A 150 10.72 6.25 -15.01
N THR A 151 11.03 5.45 -13.99
CA THR A 151 10.50 4.09 -13.82
C THR A 151 9.15 4.11 -13.09
N PRO A 152 8.22 3.20 -13.41
CA PRO A 152 6.92 3.11 -12.72
C PRO A 152 7.05 2.64 -11.27
N GLU A 153 8.12 1.91 -10.93
CA GLU A 153 8.39 1.38 -9.59
C GLU A 153 9.82 1.76 -9.12
N PRO A 154 10.06 1.86 -7.80
CA PRO A 154 9.03 1.94 -6.76
C PRO A 154 8.22 3.24 -6.87
N SER A 155 6.93 3.14 -6.57
CA SER A 155 6.09 4.30 -6.32
C SER A 155 6.54 5.03 -5.05
N LEU A 156 6.31 6.35 -5.03
CA LEU A 156 6.68 7.22 -3.92
C LEU A 156 5.42 7.61 -3.13
N ALA A 157 5.52 7.65 -1.82
CA ALA A 157 4.54 8.30 -0.95
C ALA A 157 5.20 9.46 -0.20
N PHE A 158 4.52 10.59 -0.14
CA PHE A 158 5.00 11.77 0.57
C PHE A 158 4.08 12.13 1.73
N ARG A 159 4.67 12.18 2.92
CA ARG A 159 4.03 12.59 4.16
C ARG A 159 3.95 14.12 4.20
N TYR A 160 2.81 14.67 3.80
CA TYR A 160 2.63 16.09 3.58
C TYR A 160 2.10 16.83 4.80
N SER A 161 2.71 18.00 5.04
CA SER A 161 2.17 19.08 5.84
C SER A 161 2.55 20.44 5.22
N PRO A 162 1.74 21.50 5.40
CA PRO A 162 2.13 22.86 5.04
C PRO A 162 3.38 23.37 5.78
N LYS A 163 3.86 22.70 6.82
CA LYS A 163 5.10 23.07 7.53
C LYS A 163 6.38 22.62 6.82
N ILE A 164 6.28 21.71 5.85
CA ILE A 164 7.45 21.20 5.13
C ILE A 164 8.04 22.29 4.23
N ASN A 165 9.37 22.33 4.16
CA ASN A 165 10.10 23.33 3.41
C ASN A 165 9.69 23.39 1.93
N GLU A 166 9.75 24.60 1.37
CA GLU A 166 9.28 24.86 0.01
C GLU A 166 10.10 24.11 -1.06
N LYS A 167 11.42 23.97 -0.88
CA LYS A 167 12.31 23.29 -1.83
C LYS A 167 11.84 21.86 -2.08
N THR A 168 11.64 21.08 -1.02
CA THR A 168 11.17 19.69 -1.15
C THR A 168 9.74 19.63 -1.68
N ARG A 169 8.84 20.52 -1.25
CA ARG A 169 7.46 20.58 -1.81
C ARG A 169 7.45 20.84 -3.32
N ARG A 170 8.36 21.66 -3.84
CA ARG A 170 8.51 21.90 -5.28
C ARG A 170 8.96 20.64 -6.02
N LEU A 171 9.94 19.91 -5.50
CA LEU A 171 10.37 18.63 -6.11
C LEU A 171 9.28 17.55 -6.10
N VAL A 172 8.47 17.50 -5.03
CA VAL A 172 7.28 16.64 -4.97
C VAL A 172 6.28 17.04 -6.07
N PHE A 173 6.02 18.34 -6.23
CA PHE A 173 5.16 18.83 -7.31
C PHE A 173 5.71 18.49 -8.69
N GLU A 174 7.02 18.64 -8.93
CA GLU A 174 7.64 18.31 -10.22
C GLU A 174 7.45 16.83 -10.57
N ASN A 175 7.58 15.92 -9.60
CA ASN A 175 7.31 14.50 -9.84
C ASN A 175 5.85 14.24 -10.23
N ILE A 176 4.90 14.86 -9.52
CA ILE A 176 3.47 14.75 -9.86
C ILE A 176 3.20 15.33 -11.26
N ALA A 177 3.81 16.48 -11.58
CA ALA A 177 3.64 17.18 -12.85
C ALA A 177 4.21 16.39 -14.04
N GLN A 178 5.15 15.47 -13.83
CA GLN A 178 5.59 14.55 -14.88
C GLN A 178 4.52 13.53 -15.30
N GLY A 179 3.46 13.34 -14.52
CA GLY A 179 2.32 12.51 -14.88
C GLY A 179 2.46 11.02 -14.54
N PHE A 180 3.43 10.63 -13.70
CA PHE A 180 3.57 9.24 -13.24
C PHE A 180 2.57 8.84 -12.15
N GLY A 181 1.88 9.80 -11.55
CA GLY A 181 0.88 9.55 -10.51
C GLY A 181 1.44 9.47 -9.08
N PHE A 182 2.74 9.72 -8.88
CA PHE A 182 3.38 9.77 -7.56
C PHE A 182 4.38 10.95 -7.45
N PRO A 183 4.77 11.40 -6.24
CA PRO A 183 4.40 10.88 -4.93
C PRO A 183 2.90 10.94 -4.58
N ALA A 184 2.37 9.86 -4.03
CA ALA A 184 1.05 9.86 -3.40
C ALA A 184 1.10 10.74 -2.14
N ILE A 185 0.19 11.70 -2.03
CA ILE A 185 0.18 12.67 -0.92
C ILE A 185 -0.64 12.12 0.24
N LYS A 186 0.00 12.00 1.41
CA LYS A 186 -0.63 11.51 2.63
C LYS A 186 -0.58 12.59 3.71
N HIS A 187 -1.70 12.81 4.37
CA HIS A 187 -1.81 13.86 5.39
C HIS A 187 -1.08 13.45 6.66
N GLU A 188 0.01 14.16 6.96
CA GLU A 188 0.93 13.80 8.04
C GLU A 188 0.26 13.80 9.42
N GLU A 189 -0.32 14.94 9.81
CA GLU A 189 -0.90 15.12 11.14
C GLU A 189 -2.10 14.20 11.38
N LYS A 190 -2.93 13.96 10.35
CA LYS A 190 -4.08 13.07 10.46
C LYS A 190 -3.67 11.60 10.63
N ASN A 191 -2.63 11.16 9.92
CA ASN A 191 -2.13 9.79 10.06
C ASN A 191 -1.51 9.56 11.44
N ILE A 192 -0.67 10.49 11.91
CA ILE A 192 -0.12 10.42 13.28
C ILE A 192 -1.25 10.40 14.31
N LYS A 193 -2.21 11.32 14.20
CA LYS A 193 -3.37 11.36 15.09
C LYS A 193 -4.16 10.05 15.07
N HIS A 194 -4.40 9.48 13.89
CA HIS A 194 -5.10 8.21 13.74
C HIS A 194 -4.36 7.07 14.46
N MET A 195 -3.05 6.95 14.27
CA MET A 195 -2.23 5.92 14.92
C MET A 195 -2.24 6.04 16.45
N ILE A 196 -2.18 7.26 16.98
CA ILE A 196 -2.22 7.50 18.43
C ILE A 196 -3.63 7.23 18.98
N GLU A 197 -4.67 7.79 18.37
CA GLU A 197 -6.02 7.76 18.93
C GLU A 197 -6.69 6.40 18.77
N TYR A 198 -6.54 5.73 17.63
CA TYR A 198 -7.22 4.46 17.36
C TYR A 198 -6.36 3.26 17.76
N PHE A 199 -5.07 3.25 17.39
CA PHE A 199 -4.19 2.11 17.65
C PHE A 199 -3.37 2.23 18.93
N LYS A 200 -3.49 3.36 19.65
CA LYS A 200 -2.77 3.61 20.92
C LYS A 200 -1.25 3.49 20.78
N ILE A 201 -0.74 3.78 19.59
CA ILE A 201 0.70 3.78 19.31
C ILE A 201 1.31 4.99 20.03
N PRO A 202 2.43 4.84 20.75
CA PRO A 202 3.11 5.96 21.40
C PRO A 202 3.46 7.07 20.39
N PRO A 203 3.34 8.37 20.74
CA PRO A 203 3.58 9.47 19.79
C PRO A 203 4.94 9.40 19.07
N GLU A 204 6.00 9.02 19.78
CA GLU A 204 7.37 8.87 19.27
C GLU A 204 7.53 7.70 18.29
N GLU A 205 6.65 6.70 18.36
CA GLU A 205 6.60 5.59 17.41
C GLU A 205 5.70 5.96 16.22
N ALA A 206 4.57 6.62 16.50
CA ALA A 206 3.63 7.10 15.50
C ALA A 206 4.26 8.15 14.57
N ALA A 207 5.19 8.98 15.04
CA ALA A 207 5.94 9.92 14.19
C ALA A 207 6.84 9.24 13.14
N HIS A 208 7.10 7.95 13.27
CA HIS A 208 7.90 7.17 12.32
C HIS A 208 7.03 6.15 11.61
N TRP A 209 6.09 6.64 10.80
CA TRP A 209 5.21 5.78 10.02
C TRP A 209 5.59 5.76 8.54
N ALA A 210 5.51 4.59 7.92
CA ALA A 210 5.56 4.39 6.47
C ALA A 210 4.26 3.75 5.99
N LEU A 211 3.93 3.87 4.71
CA LEU A 211 2.84 3.10 4.15
C LEU A 211 3.23 1.63 4.01
N VAL A 212 2.42 0.74 4.57
CA VAL A 212 2.65 -0.72 4.50
C VAL A 212 2.55 -1.24 3.06
N LEU A 213 1.53 -0.77 2.34
CA LEU A 213 1.35 -0.93 0.90
C LEU A 213 0.91 0.43 0.33
N CYS A 214 -0.23 0.51 -0.36
CA CYS A 214 -0.64 1.73 -1.02
C CYS A 214 -1.11 2.85 -0.08
N MET A 215 -1.76 2.52 1.06
CA MET A 215 -2.59 3.52 1.76
C MET A 215 -2.49 3.54 3.28
N ALA A 216 -2.28 2.41 3.95
CA ALA A 216 -2.33 2.33 5.40
C ALA A 216 -0.97 2.66 6.05
N PRO A 217 -0.91 3.61 6.99
CA PRO A 217 0.31 3.89 7.75
C PRO A 217 0.60 2.73 8.72
N GLY A 218 1.87 2.45 8.98
CA GLY A 218 2.31 1.52 10.00
C GLY A 218 3.66 1.98 10.57
N VAL A 219 3.97 1.57 11.80
CA VAL A 219 5.26 1.90 12.44
C VAL A 219 6.41 1.37 11.58
N SER A 220 7.42 2.22 11.39
CA SER A 220 8.60 2.00 10.55
C SER A 220 9.87 2.38 11.32
N LYS A 221 10.13 1.65 12.41
CA LYS A 221 11.37 1.69 13.20
C LYS A 221 11.95 0.27 13.34
N ARG A 222 13.01 0.12 14.14
CA ARG A 222 13.62 -1.17 14.47
C ARG A 222 12.69 -2.15 15.20
N ARG A 223 11.54 -1.69 15.68
CA ARG A 223 10.62 -2.48 16.49
C ARG A 223 9.16 -2.21 16.16
N GLY A 224 8.33 -3.22 16.34
CA GLY A 224 6.88 -3.12 16.30
C GLY A 224 6.29 -2.83 14.92
N THR A 225 7.04 -3.09 13.83
CA THR A 225 6.50 -2.98 12.47
C THR A 225 5.44 -4.06 12.21
N GLN A 226 4.51 -3.80 11.29
CA GLN A 226 3.56 -4.81 10.84
C GLN A 226 4.30 -5.94 10.08
N LYS A 227 4.13 -7.20 10.51
CA LYS A 227 4.90 -8.35 9.98
C LYS A 227 4.15 -9.17 8.91
N THR A 228 2.83 -9.04 8.82
CA THR A 228 2.02 -9.82 7.87
C THR A 228 0.82 -9.01 7.40
N ARG A 229 0.27 -9.39 6.25
CA ARG A 229 -0.98 -8.82 5.72
C ARG A 229 -2.22 -9.28 6.51
N THR A 230 -2.15 -10.36 7.29
CA THR A 230 -3.30 -10.78 8.12
C THR A 230 -3.55 -9.84 9.31
N GLU A 231 -2.55 -9.05 9.73
CA GLU A 231 -2.67 -8.00 10.77
C GLU A 231 -3.43 -6.78 10.24
N GLY A 232 -3.19 -6.42 8.98
CA GLY A 232 -3.86 -5.31 8.29
C GLY A 232 -3.78 -5.48 6.78
N GLY A 233 -4.94 -5.45 6.11
CA GLY A 233 -5.08 -5.50 4.67
C GLY A 233 -6.09 -6.52 4.16
N GLY A 234 -6.20 -6.56 2.84
CA GLY A 234 -7.18 -7.37 2.13
C GLY A 234 -8.45 -6.57 1.85
N ALA A 235 -9.21 -7.01 0.85
CA ALA A 235 -10.36 -6.28 0.34
C ALA A 235 -11.68 -6.96 0.69
N LEU A 236 -12.73 -6.16 0.75
CA LEU A 236 -14.13 -6.57 0.73
C LEU A 236 -14.86 -5.69 -0.29
N ASP A 237 -15.72 -6.28 -1.11
CA ASP A 237 -16.42 -5.56 -2.17
C ASP A 237 -17.84 -5.20 -1.73
N THR A 238 -18.05 -3.93 -1.38
CA THR A 238 -19.35 -3.42 -0.94
C THR A 238 -20.32 -3.23 -2.10
N ALA A 239 -19.82 -3.03 -3.33
CA ALA A 239 -20.69 -2.99 -4.51
C ALA A 239 -21.32 -4.37 -4.75
N LYS A 240 -20.55 -5.45 -4.58
CA LYS A 240 -21.09 -6.80 -4.65
C LYS A 240 -22.13 -7.07 -3.56
N CYS A 241 -21.92 -6.58 -2.34
CA CYS A 241 -22.93 -6.66 -1.27
C CYS A 241 -24.25 -5.97 -1.67
N MET A 242 -24.19 -4.85 -2.41
CA MET A 242 -25.39 -4.18 -2.92
C MET A 242 -26.15 -5.03 -3.93
N GLU A 243 -25.46 -5.68 -4.87
CA GLU A 243 -26.09 -6.61 -5.82
C GLU A 243 -26.76 -7.79 -5.08
N LEU A 244 -26.08 -8.33 -4.06
CA LEU A 244 -26.60 -9.41 -3.22
C LEU A 244 -27.85 -8.97 -2.44
N ALA A 245 -27.91 -7.73 -1.95
CA ALA A 245 -29.10 -7.18 -1.31
C ALA A 245 -30.29 -7.13 -2.30
N LEU A 246 -30.01 -6.78 -3.55
CA LEU A 246 -30.95 -6.76 -4.68
C LEU A 246 -31.17 -8.13 -5.35
N SER A 247 -30.83 -9.22 -4.65
CA SER A 247 -31.04 -10.59 -5.14
C SER A 247 -31.35 -11.60 -4.04
N GLY A 248 -31.63 -11.15 -2.81
CA GLY A 248 -31.83 -12.05 -1.67
C GLY A 248 -30.59 -12.88 -1.34
N GLY A 249 -29.38 -12.35 -1.60
CA GLY A 249 -28.09 -12.98 -1.35
C GLY A 249 -27.59 -13.93 -2.44
N PHE A 250 -28.29 -14.02 -3.58
CA PHE A 250 -27.92 -14.90 -4.69
C PHE A 250 -27.11 -14.13 -5.75
N ASP A 251 -25.89 -14.54 -6.01
CA ASP A 251 -25.08 -13.94 -7.08
C ASP A 251 -25.47 -14.56 -8.42
N TYR A 252 -26.31 -13.86 -9.18
CA TYR A 252 -26.77 -14.30 -10.50
C TYR A 252 -25.84 -13.84 -11.63
N SER A 253 -25.01 -12.81 -11.43
CA SER A 253 -24.25 -12.15 -12.50
C SER A 253 -22.89 -12.77 -12.75
N LEU A 254 -22.28 -13.39 -11.71
CA LEU A 254 -20.92 -13.90 -11.80
C LEU A 254 -20.84 -15.39 -11.46
N THR A 255 -21.24 -15.78 -10.25
CA THR A 255 -20.99 -17.15 -9.75
C THR A 255 -22.19 -18.09 -9.88
N ASN A 256 -23.39 -17.55 -10.09
CA ASN A 256 -24.65 -18.31 -10.15
C ASN A 256 -24.88 -19.20 -8.91
N MET A 257 -24.60 -18.68 -7.72
CA MET A 257 -24.78 -19.38 -6.45
C MET A 257 -25.22 -18.44 -5.32
N GLN A 258 -25.75 -19.04 -4.24
CA GLN A 258 -26.02 -18.30 -3.01
C GLN A 258 -24.69 -17.92 -2.34
N MET A 259 -24.32 -16.64 -2.41
CA MET A 259 -23.07 -16.13 -1.85
C MET A 259 -23.25 -15.49 -0.47
N GLY A 260 -24.38 -14.83 -0.26
CA GLY A 260 -24.70 -14.11 0.97
C GLY A 260 -25.90 -14.70 1.72
N PRO A 261 -26.20 -14.20 2.93
CA PRO A 261 -27.42 -14.55 3.66
C PRO A 261 -28.67 -14.23 2.83
N LYS A 262 -29.76 -14.98 3.09
CA LYS A 262 -31.07 -14.73 2.46
C LYS A 262 -31.74 -13.52 3.11
N THR A 263 -31.58 -12.34 2.53
CA THR A 263 -32.05 -11.06 3.07
C THR A 263 -33.45 -10.64 2.59
N GLY A 264 -34.21 -11.56 1.96
CA GLY A 264 -35.56 -11.30 1.46
C GLY A 264 -35.62 -11.05 -0.04
N ASP A 265 -36.84 -11.00 -0.58
CA ASP A 265 -37.09 -10.66 -1.99
C ASP A 265 -37.11 -9.12 -2.16
N PRO A 266 -36.15 -8.55 -2.90
CA PRO A 266 -36.05 -7.10 -3.07
C PRO A 266 -37.25 -6.48 -3.78
N THR A 267 -38.01 -7.24 -4.57
CA THR A 267 -39.23 -6.73 -5.23
C THR A 267 -40.33 -6.40 -4.22
N GLN A 268 -40.23 -6.95 -3.01
CA GLN A 268 -41.21 -6.77 -1.94
C GLN A 268 -40.87 -5.62 -1.00
N PHE A 269 -39.67 -5.03 -1.07
CA PHE A 269 -39.28 -3.91 -0.21
C PHE A 269 -40.20 -2.70 -0.42
N LYS A 270 -40.78 -2.21 0.68
CA LYS A 270 -41.74 -1.09 0.73
C LYS A 270 -41.09 0.22 1.17
N THR A 271 -39.96 0.14 1.87
CA THR A 271 -39.22 1.33 2.33
C THR A 271 -37.74 1.24 1.98
N PHE A 272 -37.06 2.38 2.00
CA PHE A 272 -35.61 2.43 1.79
C PHE A 272 -34.86 1.71 2.92
N GLU A 273 -35.39 1.77 4.15
CA GLU A 273 -34.81 1.12 5.32
C GLU A 273 -34.79 -0.40 5.16
N GLU A 274 -35.79 -1.03 4.54
CA GLU A 274 -35.76 -2.48 4.27
C GLU A 274 -34.64 -2.85 3.29
N LEU A 275 -34.36 -2.00 2.29
CA LEU A 275 -33.22 -2.17 1.40
C LEU A 275 -31.89 -1.95 2.13
N TRP A 276 -31.81 -0.91 2.96
CA TRP A 276 -30.63 -0.62 3.77
C TRP A 276 -30.29 -1.78 4.72
N ASP A 277 -31.29 -2.31 5.44
CA ASP A 277 -31.14 -3.45 6.35
C ASP A 277 -30.68 -4.71 5.59
N ALA A 278 -31.19 -4.94 4.37
CA ALA A 278 -30.74 -6.04 3.53
C ALA A 278 -29.28 -5.86 3.11
N TYR A 279 -28.88 -4.66 2.70
CA TYR A 279 -27.50 -4.32 2.35
C TYR A 279 -26.54 -4.46 3.53
N GLU A 280 -26.90 -3.89 4.69
CA GLU A 280 -26.12 -3.98 5.92
C GLU A 280 -25.84 -5.44 6.30
N LYS A 281 -26.86 -6.31 6.28
CA LYS A 281 -26.68 -7.75 6.54
C LYS A 281 -25.73 -8.45 5.57
N GLN A 282 -25.71 -8.04 4.29
CA GLN A 282 -24.75 -8.58 3.32
C GLN A 282 -23.32 -8.12 3.65
N VAL A 283 -23.15 -6.85 4.01
CA VAL A 283 -21.85 -6.29 4.42
C VAL A 283 -21.35 -6.91 5.72
N GLU A 284 -22.20 -7.04 6.73
CA GLU A 284 -21.87 -7.70 8.01
C GLU A 284 -21.34 -9.12 7.80
N ASN A 285 -22.02 -9.90 6.96
CA ASN A 285 -21.57 -11.26 6.64
C ASN A 285 -20.21 -11.25 5.92
N ALA A 286 -20.02 -10.36 4.92
CA ALA A 286 -18.75 -10.24 4.21
C ALA A 286 -17.60 -9.84 5.15
N VAL A 287 -17.83 -8.87 6.04
CA VAL A 287 -16.89 -8.42 7.07
C VAL A 287 -16.55 -9.55 8.05
N ALA A 288 -17.55 -10.28 8.56
CA ALA A 288 -17.33 -11.39 9.47
C ALA A 288 -16.47 -12.51 8.83
N LEU A 289 -16.74 -12.84 7.57
CA LEU A 289 -15.93 -13.81 6.82
C LEU A 289 -14.49 -13.30 6.59
N HIS A 290 -14.35 -12.03 6.21
CA HIS A 290 -13.05 -11.40 5.96
C HIS A 290 -12.13 -11.47 7.20
N PHE A 291 -12.62 -11.02 8.35
CA PHE A 291 -11.81 -11.02 9.58
C PHE A 291 -11.59 -12.43 10.13
N ARG A 292 -12.59 -13.31 10.09
CA ARG A 292 -12.42 -14.71 10.51
C ARG A 292 -11.35 -15.42 9.70
N ASN A 293 -11.33 -15.22 8.38
CA ASN A 293 -10.30 -15.81 7.52
C ASN A 293 -8.89 -15.33 7.91
N ARG A 294 -8.74 -14.04 8.22
CA ARG A 294 -7.46 -13.45 8.65
C ARG A 294 -6.99 -14.01 9.98
N ASP A 295 -7.87 -14.12 10.97
CA ASP A 295 -7.52 -14.66 12.29
C ASP A 295 -7.11 -16.14 12.22
N VAL A 296 -7.86 -16.95 11.45
CA VAL A 296 -7.51 -18.36 11.22
C VAL A 296 -6.18 -18.47 10.50
N THR A 297 -5.94 -17.64 9.48
CA THR A 297 -4.67 -17.61 8.76
C THR A 297 -3.52 -17.20 9.68
N ARG A 298 -3.68 -16.15 10.50
CA ARG A 298 -2.66 -15.69 11.45
C ARG A 298 -2.26 -16.78 12.44
N ARG A 299 -3.22 -17.56 12.94
CA ARG A 299 -2.94 -18.71 13.82
C ARG A 299 -2.15 -19.80 13.10
N ALA A 300 -2.43 -20.04 11.82
CA ALA A 300 -1.67 -20.99 11.00
C ALA A 300 -0.25 -20.47 10.70
N GLU A 301 -0.10 -19.18 10.43
CA GLU A 301 1.20 -18.52 10.23
C GLU A 301 2.12 -18.72 11.42
N ILE A 302 1.65 -18.37 12.63
CA ILE A 302 2.38 -18.54 13.90
C ILE A 302 2.85 -19.99 14.06
N ARG A 303 1.97 -20.96 13.75
CA ARG A 303 2.24 -22.37 14.05
C ARG A 303 3.10 -23.08 13.02
N TYR A 304 2.94 -22.75 11.74
CA TYR A 304 3.44 -23.58 10.63
C TYR A 304 4.33 -22.84 9.65
N CYS A 305 4.30 -21.51 9.63
CA CYS A 305 4.98 -20.71 8.62
C CYS A 305 5.69 -19.51 9.26
N GLU A 306 6.18 -19.65 10.49
CA GLU A 306 6.87 -18.57 11.21
C GLU A 306 8.10 -18.06 10.42
N SER A 307 8.46 -16.79 10.63
CA SER A 307 9.48 -16.08 9.85
C SER A 307 10.65 -15.70 10.77
N PRO A 308 11.59 -16.63 11.05
CA PRO A 308 12.66 -16.38 12.01
C PRO A 308 13.58 -15.24 11.61
N PHE A 309 13.93 -15.08 10.34
CA PHE A 309 14.76 -13.96 9.90
C PHE A 309 14.05 -12.63 10.14
N LEU A 310 12.78 -12.53 9.75
CA LEU A 310 11.98 -11.34 10.04
C LEU A 310 11.83 -11.07 11.55
N ALA A 311 11.76 -12.10 12.39
CA ALA A 311 11.74 -11.96 13.85
C ALA A 311 13.04 -11.36 14.38
N PHE A 312 14.20 -11.81 13.87
CA PHE A 312 15.51 -11.26 14.25
C PHE A 312 15.69 -9.78 13.87
N MET A 313 14.93 -9.29 12.88
CA MET A 313 14.97 -7.89 12.46
C MET A 313 14.12 -6.97 13.34
N ASP A 314 13.44 -7.49 14.37
CA ASP A 314 12.57 -6.71 15.26
C ASP A 314 13.04 -6.80 16.72
N ASP A 315 13.33 -5.64 17.32
CA ASP A 315 13.87 -5.62 18.70
C ASP A 315 12.87 -6.19 19.74
N ILE A 316 11.54 -6.09 19.53
CA ILE A 316 10.55 -6.72 20.45
C ILE A 316 10.63 -8.23 20.34
N CYS A 317 10.65 -8.77 19.13
CA CYS A 317 10.74 -10.21 18.91
C CYS A 317 12.01 -10.80 19.55
N VAL A 318 13.14 -10.11 19.42
CA VAL A 318 14.42 -10.53 20.02
C VAL A 318 14.39 -10.42 21.55
N GLU A 319 13.94 -9.29 22.09
CA GLU A 319 13.90 -9.04 23.55
C GLU A 319 12.92 -9.97 24.27
N GLU A 320 11.76 -10.26 23.68
CA GLU A 320 10.69 -11.05 24.29
C GLU A 320 10.72 -12.54 23.88
N GLY A 321 11.61 -12.93 22.97
CA GLY A 321 11.71 -14.32 22.48
C GLY A 321 10.48 -14.77 21.68
N LEU A 322 9.89 -13.87 20.89
CA LEU A 322 8.67 -14.10 20.12
C LEU A 322 8.96 -14.36 18.64
N GLY A 323 8.12 -15.20 18.02
CA GLY A 323 8.03 -15.27 16.56
C GLY A 323 7.61 -13.94 15.94
N ALA A 324 7.96 -13.70 14.67
CA ALA A 324 7.55 -12.51 13.93
C ALA A 324 6.02 -12.39 13.87
N PHE A 325 5.35 -13.55 13.78
CA PHE A 325 3.91 -13.62 13.66
C PHE A 325 3.16 -13.66 14.98
N GLU A 326 3.88 -13.75 16.10
CA GLU A 326 3.31 -13.69 17.44
C GLU A 326 3.22 -12.25 17.98
N ASN A 327 4.15 -11.38 17.57
CA ASN A 327 4.20 -9.99 18.02
C ASN A 327 2.94 -9.21 17.59
N LYS A 328 2.31 -8.54 18.57
CA LYS A 328 1.10 -7.70 18.42
C LYS A 328 1.21 -6.38 19.19
N LYS A 329 2.43 -5.94 19.54
CA LYS A 329 2.64 -4.79 20.42
C LYS A 329 2.02 -3.50 19.85
N TYR A 330 2.26 -3.24 18.56
CA TYR A 330 1.67 -2.12 17.83
C TYR A 330 0.68 -2.68 16.80
N PRO A 331 -0.63 -2.63 17.08
CA PRO A 331 -1.62 -3.13 16.14
C PRO A 331 -1.69 -2.23 14.92
N ASN A 332 -1.98 -2.82 13.77
CA ASN A 332 -2.19 -2.06 12.54
C ASN A 332 -3.29 -2.69 11.69
N THR A 333 -4.51 -2.77 12.24
CA THR A 333 -5.63 -3.39 11.56
C THR A 333 -6.36 -2.43 10.64
N TRP A 334 -6.50 -2.84 9.39
CA TRP A 334 -7.24 -2.14 8.35
C TRP A 334 -7.74 -3.15 7.31
N SER A 335 -8.72 -2.74 6.50
CA SER A 335 -9.28 -3.48 5.37
C SER A 335 -9.69 -2.49 4.28
N ASP A 336 -9.69 -2.95 3.02
CA ASP A 336 -10.01 -2.13 1.86
C ASP A 336 -11.47 -2.36 1.42
N PRO A 337 -12.41 -1.44 1.71
CA PRO A 337 -13.75 -1.49 1.13
C PRO A 337 -13.70 -1.04 -0.33
N LEU A 338 -13.72 -1.99 -1.25
CA LEU A 338 -13.84 -1.74 -2.68
C LEU A 338 -15.30 -1.50 -3.05
N GLY A 339 -15.54 -0.68 -4.08
CA GLY A 339 -16.90 -0.42 -4.57
C GLY A 339 -17.76 0.43 -3.64
N LEU A 340 -17.14 1.15 -2.68
CA LEU A 340 -17.87 1.98 -1.73
C LEU A 340 -18.71 3.03 -2.44
N VAL A 341 -18.10 3.78 -3.37
CA VAL A 341 -18.79 4.81 -4.16
C VAL A 341 -19.92 4.21 -5.00
N ASP A 342 -19.70 3.06 -5.65
CA ASP A 342 -20.73 2.39 -6.44
C ASP A 342 -21.94 2.01 -5.58
N SER A 343 -21.70 1.46 -4.37
CA SER A 343 -22.78 1.15 -3.42
C SER A 343 -23.49 2.40 -2.92
N THR A 344 -22.76 3.48 -2.58
CA THR A 344 -23.32 4.76 -2.13
C THR A 344 -24.21 5.39 -3.20
N ASP A 345 -23.71 5.50 -4.43
CA ASP A 345 -24.44 6.10 -5.55
C ASP A 345 -25.65 5.24 -5.97
N SER A 346 -25.54 3.92 -5.87
CA SER A 346 -26.66 3.00 -6.10
C SER A 346 -27.78 3.20 -5.07
N LEU A 347 -27.43 3.28 -3.78
CA LEU A 347 -28.38 3.53 -2.70
C LEU A 347 -29.04 4.92 -2.86
N ALA A 348 -28.27 5.96 -3.18
CA ALA A 348 -28.79 7.30 -3.43
C ALA A 348 -29.76 7.33 -4.62
N ALA A 349 -29.42 6.67 -5.73
CA ALA A 349 -30.27 6.58 -6.91
C ALA A 349 -31.59 5.84 -6.62
N ILE A 350 -31.55 4.70 -5.92
CA ILE A 350 -32.75 3.94 -5.58
C ILE A 350 -33.61 4.71 -4.59
N LYS A 351 -33.01 5.31 -3.54
CA LYS A 351 -33.73 6.15 -2.58
C LYS A 351 -34.53 7.23 -3.31
N LYS A 352 -33.86 7.98 -4.18
CA LYS A 352 -34.48 9.06 -4.94
C LYS A 352 -35.56 8.55 -5.88
N LEU A 353 -35.23 7.64 -6.79
CA LEU A 353 -36.09 7.29 -7.92
C LEU A 353 -37.25 6.36 -7.55
N VAL A 354 -37.09 5.52 -6.52
CA VAL A 354 -38.09 4.53 -6.12
C VAL A 354 -38.88 4.99 -4.90
N PHE A 355 -38.20 5.47 -3.86
CA PHE A 355 -38.86 5.74 -2.58
C PHE A 355 -39.32 7.20 -2.42
N ASP A 356 -38.49 8.17 -2.81
CA ASP A 356 -38.82 9.60 -2.69
C ASP A 356 -39.73 10.06 -3.86
N ASP A 357 -39.26 9.92 -5.11
CA ASP A 357 -39.95 10.41 -6.31
C ASP A 357 -40.99 9.41 -6.84
N LYS A 358 -40.88 8.13 -6.45
CA LYS A 358 -41.77 7.03 -6.89
C LYS A 358 -41.92 6.92 -8.42
N LYS A 359 -40.85 7.24 -9.16
CA LYS A 359 -40.78 7.15 -10.63
C LYS A 359 -40.77 5.70 -11.10
N TYR A 360 -40.14 4.81 -10.33
CA TYR A 360 -40.04 3.38 -10.60
C TYR A 360 -40.41 2.56 -9.37
N THR A 361 -40.76 1.29 -9.56
CA THR A 361 -40.93 0.31 -8.47
C THR A 361 -39.67 -0.53 -8.27
N MET A 362 -39.51 -1.16 -7.10
CA MET A 362 -38.42 -2.11 -6.86
C MET A 362 -38.41 -3.27 -7.86
N GLU A 363 -39.58 -3.79 -8.23
CA GLU A 363 -39.71 -4.84 -9.25
C GLU A 363 -39.15 -4.39 -10.61
N GLN A 364 -39.46 -3.15 -11.03
CA GLN A 364 -38.94 -2.59 -12.27
C GLN A 364 -37.42 -2.43 -12.23
N VAL A 365 -36.86 -1.94 -11.11
CA VAL A 365 -35.41 -1.81 -10.93
C VAL A 365 -34.72 -3.18 -10.97
N VAL A 366 -35.20 -4.16 -10.21
CA VAL A 366 -34.62 -5.51 -10.21
C VAL A 366 -34.66 -6.12 -11.61
N LYS A 367 -35.78 -6.00 -12.33
CA LYS A 367 -35.90 -6.50 -13.70
C LYS A 367 -34.93 -5.81 -14.66
N ALA A 368 -34.80 -4.48 -14.58
CA ALA A 368 -33.86 -3.72 -15.39
C ALA A 368 -32.41 -4.15 -15.15
N LEU A 369 -32.01 -4.35 -13.89
CA LEU A 369 -30.67 -4.84 -13.53
C LEU A 369 -30.40 -6.25 -14.05
N ARG A 370 -31.39 -7.16 -13.99
CA ARG A 370 -31.28 -8.52 -14.54
C ARG A 370 -31.17 -8.55 -16.06
N ALA A 371 -31.74 -7.56 -16.75
CA ALA A 371 -31.64 -7.40 -18.19
C ALA A 371 -30.38 -6.62 -18.62
N ASN A 372 -29.47 -6.28 -17.70
CA ASN A 372 -28.35 -5.38 -17.97
C ASN A 372 -28.80 -4.08 -18.68
N TRP A 373 -29.94 -3.55 -18.22
CA TRP A 373 -30.62 -2.37 -18.78
C TRP A 373 -31.16 -2.50 -20.22
N GLU A 374 -31.09 -3.67 -20.85
CA GLU A 374 -31.66 -3.89 -22.19
C GLU A 374 -33.18 -3.68 -22.16
N GLY A 375 -33.67 -2.70 -22.93
CA GLY A 375 -35.07 -2.27 -22.92
C GLY A 375 -35.45 -1.28 -21.80
N TYR A 376 -34.48 -0.80 -21.00
CA TYR A 376 -34.68 0.09 -19.84
C TYR A 376 -33.76 1.32 -19.86
N GLU A 377 -33.37 1.82 -21.05
CA GLU A 377 -32.37 2.90 -21.18
C GLU A 377 -32.80 4.20 -20.50
N ASP A 378 -34.08 4.58 -20.54
CA ASP A 378 -34.55 5.79 -19.86
C ASP A 378 -34.38 5.70 -18.34
N MET A 379 -34.63 4.52 -17.76
CA MET A 379 -34.39 4.25 -16.34
C MET A 379 -32.89 4.30 -16.01
N ARG A 380 -32.03 3.75 -16.90
CA ARG A 380 -30.58 3.81 -16.73
C ARG A 380 -30.07 5.24 -16.73
N ARG A 381 -30.57 6.07 -17.66
CA ARG A 381 -30.23 7.51 -17.75
C ARG A 381 -30.66 8.26 -16.50
N ASP A 382 -31.84 7.99 -15.97
CA ASP A 382 -32.28 8.57 -14.70
C ASP A 382 -31.40 8.14 -13.53
N ALA A 383 -31.02 6.86 -13.45
CA ALA A 383 -30.14 6.34 -12.40
C ALA A 383 -28.76 7.01 -12.45
N ILE A 384 -28.21 7.23 -13.64
CA ILE A 384 -26.96 7.99 -13.85
C ILE A 384 -27.14 9.45 -13.42
N ALA A 385 -28.26 10.09 -13.77
CA ALA A 385 -28.55 11.48 -13.46
C ALA A 385 -28.96 11.76 -11.99
N ALA A 386 -29.28 10.72 -11.21
CA ALA A 386 -29.53 10.86 -9.77
C ALA A 386 -28.28 11.41 -9.05
N PRO A 387 -28.41 11.95 -7.82
CA PRO A 387 -27.27 12.45 -7.05
C PRO A 387 -26.09 11.46 -6.98
N LYS A 388 -24.88 11.99 -7.03
CA LYS A 388 -23.62 11.22 -7.03
C LYS A 388 -22.63 11.81 -6.04
N TRP A 389 -21.83 10.95 -5.44
CA TRP A 389 -20.69 11.34 -4.62
C TRP A 389 -19.74 12.29 -5.37
N GLY A 390 -19.16 13.26 -4.64
CA GLY A 390 -18.14 14.17 -5.18
C GLY A 390 -18.68 15.46 -5.83
N ASN A 391 -19.90 15.89 -5.51
CA ASN A 391 -20.53 17.09 -6.07
C ASN A 391 -20.94 18.13 -4.99
N ASP A 392 -20.13 18.26 -3.92
CA ASP A 392 -20.46 19.00 -2.67
C ASP A 392 -21.71 18.43 -1.98
#